data_AF-A0A0L0FRP6-F1
#
_entry.id   AF-A0A0L0FRP6-F1
#
_cell.length_a   1.000
_cell.length_b   1.000
_cell.length_c   1.000
_cell.angle_alpha   90.00
_cell.angle_beta   90.00
_cell.angle_gamma   90.00
#
_symmetry.space_group_name_H-M   'P 1'
#
loop_
_entity.id
_entity.type
_entity.pdbx_description
1 polymer ?
#
loop_
_entity_poly.entity_id
_entity_poly.type
_entity_poly.pdbx_seq_one_letter_code
_entity_poly.pdbx_strand_id
1 'polypeptide(L)'
;MEDTFILSVLGACIFAAVVAVCATYGVERMGGLLGGIFETTPTTIIPAAIGIARSVSDTKELSKAMSSVPVGLLVTSTFLMVWKYLPPRLDERISSNKGLAITISASLITWLIFALFSVFSLQDVSQDRMLVVGYCSVAALLLIGFSATFYTFERNHALPNPKTDMPEEKTPVKTLIVRGCFAGVATAVTVLLSKVNEVAAGVFSTFPSIFLTTMVSLWLSKGAKLASGTIRTCMYDC
;
A
#
# COMPACT_ATOMS: atom_id res chain seq x y z
N MET A 1 11.02 -21.73 21.23
CA MET A 1 11.04 -21.21 19.84
C MET A 1 9.74 -20.50 19.49
N GLU A 2 8.58 -21.03 19.90
CA GLU A 2 7.28 -20.36 19.71
C GLU A 2 7.18 -18.99 20.41
N ASP A 3 7.64 -18.85 21.66
CA ASP A 3 7.56 -17.57 22.38
C ASP A 3 8.35 -16.45 21.67
N THR A 4 9.53 -16.77 21.14
CA THR A 4 10.37 -15.81 20.39
C THR A 4 9.73 -15.40 19.06
N PHE A 5 8.99 -16.32 18.43
CA PHE A 5 8.26 -16.04 17.20
C PHE A 5 7.04 -15.16 17.47
N ILE A 6 6.23 -15.46 18.49
CA ILE A 6 5.09 -14.63 18.89
C ILE A 6 5.55 -13.22 19.28
N LEU A 7 6.67 -13.10 20.00
CA LEU A 7 7.29 -11.81 20.30
C LEU A 7 7.69 -11.05 19.03
N SER A 8 8.17 -11.74 17.99
CA SER A 8 8.52 -11.12 16.71
C SER A 8 7.28 -10.63 15.95
N VAL A 9 6.19 -11.41 15.95
CA VAL A 9 4.90 -11.02 15.36
C VAL A 9 4.31 -9.82 16.09
N LEU A 10 4.25 -9.86 17.42
CA LEU A 10 3.72 -8.76 18.24
C LEU A 10 4.59 -7.51 18.12
N GLY A 11 5.92 -7.67 18.15
CA GLY A 11 6.86 -6.57 17.96
C GLY A 11 6.69 -5.89 16.60
N ALA A 12 6.60 -6.67 15.53
CA ALA A 12 6.37 -6.14 14.18
C ALA A 12 4.99 -5.48 14.03
N CYS A 13 3.94 -6.06 14.65
CA CYS A 13 2.59 -5.51 14.68
C CYS A 13 2.56 -4.13 15.33
N ILE A 14 3.11 -4.00 16.54
CA ILE A 14 3.16 -2.73 17.28
C ILE A 14 4.01 -1.72 16.53
N PHE A 15 5.16 -2.14 16.01
CA PHE A 15 6.05 -1.25 15.28
C PHE A 15 5.38 -0.72 14.00
N ALA A 16 4.70 -1.57 13.23
CA ALA A 16 3.93 -1.14 12.05
C ALA A 16 2.79 -0.20 12.41
N ALA A 17 2.07 -0.46 13.51
CA ALA A 17 1.01 0.43 13.97
C ALA A 17 1.55 1.82 14.32
N VAL A 18 2.65 1.90 15.06
CA VAL A 18 3.32 3.16 15.40
C VAL A 18 3.80 3.87 14.15
N VAL A 19 4.50 3.17 13.26
CA VAL A 19 5.03 3.75 12.02
C VAL A 19 3.91 4.29 11.13
N ALA A 20 2.79 3.59 11.00
CA ALA A 20 1.65 4.06 10.20
C ALA A 20 1.00 5.33 10.79
N VAL A 21 0.90 5.41 12.12
CA VAL A 21 0.42 6.62 12.81
C VAL A 21 1.40 7.78 12.64
N CYS A 22 2.69 7.54 12.84
CA CYS A 22 3.74 8.54 12.66
C CYS A 22 3.83 9.04 11.22
N ALA A 23 3.77 8.14 10.23
CA ALA A 23 3.75 8.49 8.82
C ALA A 23 2.54 9.35 8.50
N THR A 24 1.34 8.97 8.98
CA THR A 24 0.14 9.79 8.77
C THR A 24 0.29 11.18 9.38
N TYR A 25 0.77 11.26 10.63
CA TYR A 25 1.00 12.53 11.30
C TYR A 25 2.06 13.39 10.60
N GLY A 26 3.12 12.76 10.08
CA GLY A 26 4.17 13.43 9.31
C GLY A 26 3.65 14.01 8.00
N VAL A 27 2.87 13.23 7.25
CA VAL A 27 2.22 13.68 6.00
C VAL A 27 1.31 14.88 6.26
N GLU A 28 0.52 14.84 7.33
CA GLU A 28 -0.38 15.94 7.70
C GLU A 28 0.33 17.22 8.12
N ARG A 29 1.53 17.12 8.69
CA ARG A 29 2.27 18.29 9.19
C ARG A 29 3.20 18.93 8.16
N MET A 30 3.67 18.16 7.19
CA MET A 30 4.76 18.56 6.30
C MET A 30 4.28 19.11 4.94
N GLY A 31 2.97 19.17 4.70
CA GLY A 31 2.38 19.69 3.46
C GLY A 31 2.75 18.84 2.23
N GLY A 32 2.27 19.21 1.04
CA GLY A 32 2.24 18.25 -0.09
C GLY A 32 3.58 17.72 -0.65
N LEU A 33 4.67 18.50 -0.75
CA LEU A 33 5.90 17.96 -1.36
C LEU A 33 6.61 16.98 -0.42
N LEU A 34 6.78 17.38 0.84
CA LEU A 34 7.41 16.53 1.86
C LEU A 34 6.47 15.40 2.28
N GLY A 35 5.17 15.68 2.41
CA GLY A 35 4.14 14.66 2.66
C GLY A 35 4.09 13.59 1.57
N GLY A 36 4.21 13.97 0.29
CA GLY A 36 4.31 13.02 -0.82
C GLY A 36 5.53 12.10 -0.71
N ILE A 37 6.68 12.63 -0.29
CA ILE A 37 7.89 11.82 -0.04
C ILE A 37 7.67 10.84 1.13
N PHE A 38 7.03 11.28 2.22
CA PHE A 38 6.71 10.41 3.35
C PHE A 38 5.67 9.33 3.01
N GLU A 39 4.70 9.65 2.15
CA GLU A 39 3.66 8.70 1.70
C GLU A 39 4.22 7.66 0.71
N THR A 40 5.21 8.04 -0.11
CA THR A 40 5.89 7.16 -1.06
C THR A 40 7.00 6.31 -0.43
N THR A 41 7.46 6.68 0.76
CA THR A 41 8.45 5.87 1.50
C THR A 41 7.79 4.59 2.00
N PRO A 42 8.37 3.39 1.75
CA PRO A 42 7.81 2.09 2.15
C PRO A 42 7.93 1.85 3.67
N THR A 43 7.36 2.74 4.46
CA THR A 43 7.50 2.80 5.92
C THR A 43 6.90 1.58 6.61
N THR A 44 5.84 0.98 6.06
CA THR A 44 5.24 -0.26 6.59
C THR A 44 6.01 -1.54 6.21
N ILE A 45 6.85 -1.48 5.17
CA ILE A 45 7.67 -2.62 4.75
C ILE A 45 8.82 -2.84 5.74
N ILE A 46 9.33 -1.78 6.38
CA ILE A 46 10.43 -1.88 7.34
C ILE A 46 10.04 -2.75 8.56
N PRO A 47 8.92 -2.50 9.27
CA PRO A 47 8.44 -3.40 10.32
C PRO A 47 8.23 -4.84 9.86
N ALA A 48 7.68 -5.04 8.67
CA ALA A 48 7.47 -6.36 8.10
C ALA A 48 8.80 -7.08 7.84
N ALA A 49 9.77 -6.41 7.23
CA ALA A 49 11.10 -6.95 6.95
C ALA A 49 11.83 -7.34 8.23
N ILE A 50 11.79 -6.51 9.28
CA ILE A 50 12.37 -6.83 10.59
C ILE A 50 11.66 -8.03 11.21
N GLY A 51 10.32 -8.06 11.17
CA GLY A 51 9.53 -9.18 11.69
C GLY A 51 9.84 -10.50 11.00
N ILE A 52 9.93 -10.49 9.67
CA ILE A 52 10.33 -11.65 8.84
C ILE A 52 11.76 -12.06 9.18
N ALA A 53 12.71 -11.12 9.23
CA ALA A 53 14.12 -11.39 9.50
C ALA A 53 14.36 -12.06 10.87
N ARG A 54 13.53 -11.76 11.87
CA ARG A 54 13.56 -12.43 13.18
C ARG A 54 12.83 -13.77 13.21
N SER A 55 12.01 -14.03 12.20
CA SER A 55 11.14 -15.21 12.13
C SER A 55 11.72 -16.31 11.25
N VAL A 56 12.52 -15.98 10.23
CA VAL A 56 13.19 -16.94 9.35
C VAL A 56 14.55 -17.35 9.91
N SER A 57 14.98 -18.58 9.60
CA SER A 57 16.24 -19.13 10.09
C SER A 57 17.40 -18.92 9.12
N ASP A 58 17.10 -18.77 7.81
CA ASP A 58 18.09 -18.56 6.76
C ASP A 58 17.93 -17.17 6.11
N THR A 59 19.06 -16.51 5.89
CA THR A 59 19.18 -15.29 5.08
C THR A 59 18.65 -15.45 3.65
N LYS A 60 18.68 -16.66 3.08
CA LYS A 60 18.10 -16.94 1.75
C LYS A 60 16.58 -16.79 1.75
N GLU A 61 15.91 -17.28 2.79
CA GLU A 61 14.46 -17.13 2.96
C GLU A 61 14.07 -15.65 3.05
N LEU A 62 14.82 -14.88 3.86
CA LEU A 62 14.64 -13.43 3.96
C LEU A 62 14.86 -12.75 2.60
N SER A 63 15.94 -13.08 1.91
CA SER A 63 16.26 -12.51 0.61
C SER A 63 15.19 -12.84 -0.43
N LYS A 64 14.60 -14.04 -0.38
CA LYS A 64 13.50 -14.44 -1.26
C LYS A 64 12.25 -13.60 -1.00
N ALA A 65 11.89 -13.42 0.26
CA ALA A 65 10.79 -12.56 0.67
C ALA A 65 11.01 -11.11 0.20
N MET A 66 12.17 -10.52 0.51
CA MET A 66 12.47 -9.13 0.14
C MET A 66 12.49 -8.91 -1.37
N SER A 67 12.95 -9.89 -2.15
CA SER A 67 12.96 -9.82 -3.62
C SER A 67 11.55 -9.84 -4.24
N SER A 68 10.56 -10.37 -3.51
CA SER A 68 9.15 -10.37 -3.94
C SER A 68 8.37 -9.11 -3.53
N VAL A 69 8.96 -8.24 -2.69
CA VAL A 69 8.33 -6.97 -2.28
C VAL A 69 8.03 -6.05 -3.48
N PRO A 70 8.95 -5.82 -4.44
CA PRO A 70 8.64 -5.03 -5.63
C PRO A 70 7.48 -5.60 -6.47
N VAL A 71 7.32 -6.92 -6.50
CA VAL A 71 6.17 -7.57 -7.13
C VAL A 71 4.89 -7.23 -6.37
N GLY A 72 4.91 -7.30 -5.04
CA GLY A 72 3.80 -6.88 -4.18
C GLY A 72 3.44 -5.40 -4.41
N LEU A 73 4.40 -4.52 -4.65
CA LEU A 73 4.14 -3.11 -4.98
C LEU A 73 3.46 -2.95 -6.34
N LEU A 74 3.82 -3.75 -7.35
CA LEU A 74 3.09 -3.80 -8.63
C LEU A 74 1.66 -4.28 -8.43
N VAL A 75 1.44 -5.31 -7.60
CA VAL A 75 0.09 -5.76 -7.24
C VAL A 75 -0.70 -4.64 -6.56
N THR A 76 -0.07 -3.89 -5.65
CA THR A 76 -0.69 -2.71 -5.01
C THR A 76 -1.03 -1.60 -6.00
N SER A 77 -0.30 -1.45 -7.11
CA SER A 77 -0.68 -0.51 -8.17
C SER A 77 -2.03 -0.88 -8.82
N THR A 78 -2.37 -2.18 -8.92
CA THR A 78 -3.68 -2.62 -9.46
C THR A 78 -4.83 -2.23 -8.53
N PHE A 79 -4.61 -2.28 -7.21
CA PHE A 79 -5.54 -1.76 -6.21
C PHE A 79 -5.82 -0.27 -6.45
N LEU A 80 -4.77 0.54 -6.62
CA LEU A 80 -4.90 1.97 -6.92
C LEU A 80 -5.61 2.22 -8.25
N MET A 81 -5.40 1.36 -9.24
CA MET A 81 -6.07 1.44 -10.53
C MET A 81 -7.59 1.27 -10.41
N VAL A 82 -8.07 0.37 -9.54
CA VAL A 82 -9.50 0.24 -9.24
C VAL A 82 -10.05 1.53 -8.65
N TRP A 83 -9.39 2.10 -7.66
CA TRP A 83 -9.81 3.36 -7.03
C TRP A 83 -9.68 4.59 -7.95
N LYS A 84 -8.83 4.55 -8.98
CA LYS A 84 -8.76 5.60 -10.00
C LYS A 84 -9.97 5.58 -10.93
N TYR A 85 -10.41 4.39 -11.34
CA TYR A 85 -11.37 4.24 -12.45
C TYR A 85 -12.79 3.86 -12.02
N LEU A 86 -12.97 3.23 -10.86
CA LEU A 86 -14.27 2.73 -10.40
C LEU A 86 -15.12 3.82 -9.72
N PRO A 87 -14.59 4.63 -8.78
CA PRO A 87 -15.39 5.61 -8.04
C PRO A 87 -16.15 6.62 -8.91
N PRO A 88 -15.54 7.25 -9.94
CA PRO A 88 -16.25 8.22 -10.78
C PRO A 88 -17.46 7.62 -11.52
N ARG A 89 -17.46 6.30 -11.76
CA ARG A 89 -18.55 5.61 -12.46
C ARG A 89 -19.70 5.22 -11.53
N LEU A 90 -19.44 5.12 -10.23
CA LEU A 90 -20.43 4.72 -9.22
C LEU A 90 -21.14 5.92 -8.60
N ASP A 91 -20.44 7.06 -8.47
CA ASP A 91 -20.95 8.30 -7.88
C ASP A 91 -22.22 8.83 -8.59
N GLU A 92 -22.36 8.56 -9.88
CA GLU A 92 -23.52 9.00 -10.68
C GLU A 92 -24.72 8.05 -10.62
N ARG A 93 -24.57 6.81 -10.10
CA ARG A 93 -25.58 5.76 -10.25
C ARG A 93 -26.06 5.12 -8.94
N ILE A 94 -25.29 5.20 -7.86
CA ILE A 94 -25.56 4.46 -6.61
C ILE A 94 -25.36 5.38 -5.41
N SER A 95 -26.07 5.13 -4.30
CA SER A 95 -25.86 5.87 -3.05
C SER A 95 -24.41 5.78 -2.55
N SER A 96 -23.89 6.89 -2.02
CA SER A 96 -22.47 7.06 -1.66
C SER A 96 -21.91 5.91 -0.81
N ASN A 97 -22.64 5.45 0.21
CA ASN A 97 -22.19 4.34 1.08
C ASN A 97 -22.09 2.99 0.36
N LYS A 98 -23.02 2.71 -0.56
CA LYS A 98 -22.98 1.47 -1.36
C LYS A 98 -21.87 1.54 -2.40
N GLY A 99 -21.64 2.69 -3.03
CA GLY A 99 -20.52 2.91 -3.94
C GLY A 99 -19.16 2.73 -3.27
N LEU A 100 -19.01 3.24 -2.03
CA LEU A 100 -17.83 3.05 -1.20
C LEU A 100 -17.60 1.57 -0.87
N ALA A 101 -18.63 0.86 -0.40
CA ALA A 101 -18.52 -0.57 -0.09
C ALA A 101 -18.12 -1.40 -1.32
N ILE A 102 -18.75 -1.14 -2.48
CA ILE A 102 -18.40 -1.80 -3.75
C ILE A 102 -16.94 -1.52 -4.12
N THR A 103 -16.47 -0.28 -3.98
CA THR A 103 -15.09 0.09 -4.31
C THR A 103 -14.09 -0.58 -3.39
N ILE A 104 -14.34 -0.61 -2.08
CA ILE A 104 -13.52 -1.33 -1.10
C ILE A 104 -13.45 -2.81 -1.46
N SER A 105 -14.60 -3.45 -1.67
CA SER A 105 -14.66 -4.88 -2.00
C SER A 105 -13.95 -5.17 -3.33
N ALA A 106 -14.25 -4.42 -4.39
CA ALA A 106 -13.65 -4.63 -5.70
C ALA A 106 -12.12 -4.43 -5.68
N SER A 107 -11.64 -3.41 -4.97
CA SER A 107 -10.20 -3.14 -4.87
C SER A 107 -9.46 -4.20 -4.06
N LEU A 108 -10.02 -4.66 -2.92
CA LEU A 108 -9.44 -5.73 -2.11
C LEU A 108 -9.48 -7.09 -2.82
N ILE A 109 -10.58 -7.40 -3.53
CA ILE A 109 -10.68 -8.62 -4.33
C ILE A 109 -9.66 -8.60 -5.47
N THR A 110 -9.54 -7.48 -6.19
CA THR A 110 -8.56 -7.32 -7.26
C THR A 110 -7.14 -7.52 -6.71
N TRP A 111 -6.80 -6.84 -5.61
CA TRP A 111 -5.51 -6.98 -4.96
C TRP A 111 -5.24 -8.43 -4.55
N LEU A 112 -6.20 -9.09 -3.90
CA LEU A 112 -6.05 -10.47 -3.42
C LEU A 112 -5.85 -11.46 -4.58
N ILE A 113 -6.60 -11.31 -5.68
CA ILE A 113 -6.44 -12.16 -6.87
C ILE A 113 -5.03 -12.02 -7.43
N PHE A 114 -4.56 -10.79 -7.65
CA PHE A 114 -3.22 -10.56 -8.20
C PHE A 114 -2.11 -10.95 -7.22
N ALA A 115 -2.32 -10.76 -5.91
CA ALA A 115 -1.39 -11.19 -4.87
C ALA A 115 -1.24 -12.71 -4.89
N LEU A 116 -2.34 -13.46 -4.82
CA LEU A 116 -2.33 -14.92 -4.89
C LEU A 116 -1.72 -15.42 -6.20
N PHE A 117 -2.13 -14.84 -7.33
CA PHE A 117 -1.56 -15.17 -8.64
C PHE A 117 -0.04 -14.99 -8.67
N SER A 118 0.48 -13.88 -8.13
CA SER A 118 1.92 -13.62 -8.06
C SER A 118 2.65 -14.63 -7.15
N VAL A 119 2.08 -14.99 -6.00
CA VAL A 119 2.65 -15.98 -5.08
C VAL A 119 2.72 -17.35 -5.74
N PHE A 120 1.62 -17.83 -6.33
CA PHE A 120 1.60 -19.12 -7.03
C PHE A 120 2.54 -19.17 -8.23
N SER A 121 2.72 -18.05 -8.94
CA SER A 121 3.63 -17.99 -10.09
C SER A 121 5.10 -17.95 -9.70
N LEU A 122 5.42 -17.46 -8.50
CA LEU A 122 6.80 -17.18 -8.07
C LEU A 122 7.32 -18.14 -6.99
N GLN A 123 6.46 -18.92 -6.33
CA GLN A 123 6.88 -19.82 -5.24
C GLN A 123 7.99 -20.80 -5.65
N ASP A 124 7.93 -21.34 -6.87
CA ASP A 124 8.87 -22.32 -7.41
C ASP A 124 10.10 -21.68 -8.11
N VAL A 125 10.16 -20.35 -8.16
CA VAL A 125 11.29 -19.64 -8.76
C VAL A 125 12.50 -19.74 -7.84
N SER A 126 13.62 -20.17 -8.42
CA SER A 126 14.92 -20.26 -7.74
C SER A 126 15.37 -18.89 -7.21
N GLN A 127 16.12 -18.88 -6.11
CA GLN A 127 16.59 -17.67 -5.44
C GLN A 127 17.25 -16.65 -6.39
N ASP A 128 18.18 -17.10 -7.24
CA ASP A 128 18.94 -16.22 -8.14
C ASP A 128 18.02 -15.53 -9.17
N ARG A 129 17.00 -16.25 -9.63
CA ARG A 129 15.98 -15.70 -10.54
C ARG A 129 15.01 -14.76 -9.81
N MET A 130 14.75 -14.98 -8.53
CA MET A 130 13.90 -14.09 -7.73
C MET A 130 14.49 -12.68 -7.63
N LEU A 131 15.81 -12.56 -7.52
CA LEU A 131 16.49 -11.26 -7.53
C LEU A 131 16.28 -10.53 -8.87
N VAL A 132 16.40 -11.25 -9.98
CA VAL A 132 16.13 -10.70 -11.33
C VAL A 132 14.69 -10.25 -11.45
N VAL A 133 13.73 -11.05 -10.97
CA VAL A 133 12.31 -10.67 -10.91
C VAL A 133 12.14 -9.38 -10.10
N GLY A 134 12.75 -9.29 -8.92
CA GLY A 134 12.72 -8.09 -8.09
C GLY A 134 13.22 -6.84 -8.83
N TYR A 135 14.38 -6.92 -9.47
CA TYR A 135 14.93 -5.80 -10.26
C TYR A 135 14.05 -5.44 -11.45
N CYS A 136 13.55 -6.42 -12.19
CA CYS A 136 12.60 -6.19 -13.28
C CYS A 136 11.31 -5.52 -12.80
N SER A 137 10.81 -5.91 -11.63
CA SER A 137 9.63 -5.31 -11.01
C SER A 137 9.88 -3.87 -10.57
N VAL A 138 11.05 -3.56 -9.99
CA VAL A 138 11.44 -2.17 -9.70
C VAL A 138 11.52 -1.34 -10.98
N ALA A 139 12.17 -1.86 -12.03
CA ALA A 139 12.25 -1.18 -13.32
C ALA A 139 10.84 -0.93 -13.89
N ALA A 140 9.95 -1.92 -13.84
CA ALA A 140 8.56 -1.77 -14.26
C ALA A 140 7.80 -0.73 -13.44
N LEU A 141 7.97 -0.70 -12.12
CA LEU A 141 7.37 0.32 -11.25
C LEU A 141 7.84 1.73 -11.62
N LEU A 142 9.14 1.91 -11.82
CA LEU A 142 9.71 3.20 -12.24
C LEU A 142 9.19 3.62 -13.61
N LEU A 143 9.11 2.70 -14.57
CA LEU A 143 8.56 2.98 -15.89
C LEU A 143 7.08 3.33 -15.84
N ILE A 144 6.27 2.62 -15.04
CA ILE A 144 4.85 2.90 -14.85
C ILE A 144 4.66 4.25 -14.18
N GLY A 145 5.41 4.54 -13.11
CA GLY A 145 5.38 5.82 -12.40
C GLY A 145 5.77 6.98 -13.32
N PHE A 146 6.92 6.87 -13.99
CA PHE A 146 7.40 7.88 -14.94
C PHE A 146 6.41 8.08 -16.09
N SER A 147 5.92 7.00 -16.71
CA SER A 147 4.91 7.10 -17.78
C SER A 147 3.64 7.81 -17.28
N ALA A 148 3.16 7.47 -16.08
CA ALA A 148 1.99 8.13 -15.50
C ALA A 148 2.20 9.64 -15.35
N THR A 149 3.37 10.06 -14.85
CA THR A 149 3.76 11.47 -14.73
C THR A 149 3.80 12.16 -16.10
N PHE A 150 4.49 11.60 -17.08
CA PHE A 150 4.66 12.21 -18.41
C PHE A 150 3.36 12.33 -19.21
N TYR A 151 2.57 11.25 -19.32
CA TYR A 151 1.32 11.25 -20.07
C TYR A 151 0.27 12.22 -19.52
N THR A 152 0.42 12.68 -18.28
CA THR A 152 -0.55 13.56 -17.61
C THR A 152 -0.05 15.01 -17.53
N PHE A 153 1.27 15.23 -17.46
CA PHE A 153 1.89 16.55 -17.66
C PHE A 153 1.49 17.16 -19.00
N GLU A 154 1.45 16.37 -20.07
CA GLU A 154 1.02 16.86 -21.40
C GLU A 154 -0.49 17.10 -21.52
N ARG A 155 -1.32 16.52 -20.64
CA ARG A 155 -2.78 16.43 -20.90
C ARG A 155 -3.66 17.33 -20.04
N ASN A 156 -3.20 17.90 -18.92
CA ASN A 156 -4.06 18.79 -18.12
C ASN A 156 -3.31 19.87 -17.30
N HIS A 157 -3.47 21.13 -17.73
CA HIS A 157 -3.28 22.32 -16.89
C HIS A 157 -4.47 22.61 -15.94
N ALA A 158 -5.51 21.77 -15.93
CA ALA A 158 -6.78 22.01 -15.24
C ALA A 158 -7.17 20.86 -14.31
N LEU A 159 -6.21 20.23 -13.64
CA LEU A 159 -6.53 19.31 -12.55
C LEU A 159 -6.71 20.14 -11.26
N PRO A 160 -7.79 19.91 -10.49
CA PRO A 160 -7.95 20.54 -9.19
C PRO A 160 -6.72 20.21 -8.35
N ASN A 161 -5.91 21.21 -8.07
CA ASN A 161 -4.79 21.06 -7.16
C ASN A 161 -5.40 20.90 -5.77
N PRO A 162 -5.18 19.75 -5.09
CA PRO A 162 -5.71 19.51 -3.76
C PRO A 162 -5.45 20.65 -2.78
N LYS A 163 -4.38 21.44 -3.00
CA LYS A 163 -3.96 22.54 -2.13
C LYS A 163 -4.69 23.87 -2.32
N THR A 164 -5.17 24.21 -3.52
CA THR A 164 -5.84 25.51 -3.72
C THR A 164 -7.30 25.50 -3.27
N ASP A 165 -7.93 24.32 -3.24
CA ASP A 165 -9.37 24.17 -2.97
C ASP A 165 -9.69 23.41 -1.66
N MET A 166 -8.69 23.06 -0.83
CA MET A 166 -8.95 22.32 0.43
C MET A 166 -8.29 22.96 1.65
N PRO A 167 -9.06 23.19 2.74
CA PRO A 167 -8.48 23.36 4.06
C PRO A 167 -7.78 22.06 4.49
N GLU A 168 -6.58 22.18 5.06
CA GLU A 168 -5.90 21.12 5.82
C GLU A 168 -6.73 20.79 7.06
N GLU A 169 -7.69 19.88 6.92
CA GLU A 169 -8.46 19.38 8.06
C GLU A 169 -7.70 18.20 8.67
N LYS A 170 -7.29 18.34 9.94
CA LYS A 170 -6.56 17.32 10.71
C LYS A 170 -7.34 16.00 10.66
N THR A 171 -6.68 14.87 10.40
CA THR A 171 -7.44 13.61 10.48
C THR A 171 -7.92 13.38 11.91
N PRO A 172 -9.16 12.91 12.09
CA PRO A 172 -9.64 12.61 13.41
C PRO A 172 -8.81 11.47 14.01
N VAL A 173 -8.51 11.56 15.32
CA VAL A 173 -7.70 10.57 16.06
C VAL A 173 -8.21 9.13 15.87
N LYS A 174 -9.53 8.97 15.69
CA LYS A 174 -10.14 7.67 15.39
C LYS A 174 -9.61 7.05 14.09
N THR A 175 -9.40 7.85 13.04
CA THR A 175 -8.82 7.39 11.77
C THR A 175 -7.36 6.98 11.93
N LEU A 176 -6.58 7.71 12.75
CA LEU A 176 -5.19 7.33 13.07
C LEU A 176 -5.11 5.97 13.76
N ILE A 177 -5.96 5.72 14.75
CA ILE A 177 -6.02 4.43 15.44
C ILE A 177 -6.37 3.30 14.47
N VAL A 178 -7.39 3.49 13.63
CA VAL A 178 -7.80 2.50 12.63
C VAL A 178 -6.67 2.21 11.64
N ARG A 179 -5.94 3.24 11.18
CA ARG A 179 -4.75 3.08 10.32
C ARG A 179 -3.67 2.24 10.99
N GLY A 180 -3.33 2.56 12.23
CA GLY A 180 -2.37 1.80 13.03
C GLY A 180 -2.78 0.34 13.19
N CYS A 181 -4.04 0.08 13.55
CA CYS A 181 -4.56 -1.28 13.67
C CYS A 181 -4.50 -2.06 12.36
N PHE A 182 -4.95 -1.48 11.24
CA PHE A 182 -4.89 -2.14 9.93
C PHE A 182 -3.45 -2.43 9.49
N ALA A 183 -2.53 -1.48 9.66
CA ALA A 183 -1.11 -1.69 9.36
C ALA A 183 -0.47 -2.77 10.25
N GLY A 184 -0.78 -2.75 11.55
CA GLY A 184 -0.32 -3.73 12.52
C GLY A 184 -0.81 -5.14 12.20
N VAL A 185 -2.12 -5.30 11.94
CA VAL A 185 -2.71 -6.60 11.56
C VAL A 185 -2.14 -7.12 10.24
N ALA A 186 -2.04 -6.27 9.21
CA ALA A 186 -1.45 -6.66 7.93
C ALA A 186 0.02 -7.12 8.09
N THR A 187 0.78 -6.43 8.94
CA THR A 187 2.18 -6.78 9.23
C THR A 187 2.25 -8.08 10.04
N ALA A 188 1.39 -8.27 11.03
CA ALA A 188 1.32 -9.51 11.80
C ALA A 188 1.04 -10.71 10.89
N VAL A 189 0.05 -10.60 9.99
CA VAL A 189 -0.26 -11.62 8.99
C VAL A 189 0.93 -11.90 8.08
N THR A 190 1.63 -10.85 7.64
CA THR A 190 2.84 -10.97 6.83
C THR A 190 3.93 -11.78 7.53
N VAL A 191 4.20 -11.51 8.80
CA VAL A 191 5.20 -12.25 9.58
C VAL A 191 4.76 -13.69 9.83
N LEU A 192 3.45 -13.94 10.02
CA LEU A 192 2.91 -15.30 10.11
C LEU A 192 3.10 -16.07 8.80
N LEU A 193 2.88 -15.42 7.65
CA LEU A 193 3.07 -16.01 6.32
C LEU A 193 4.53 -16.38 6.06
N SER A 194 5.50 -15.72 6.70
CA SER A 194 6.92 -16.02 6.49
C SER A 194 7.33 -17.42 6.96
N LYS A 195 6.51 -18.09 7.76
CA LYS A 195 6.70 -19.50 8.14
C LYS A 195 6.16 -20.50 7.13
N VAL A 196 5.26 -20.04 6.25
CA VAL A 196 4.57 -20.89 5.27
C VAL A 196 5.19 -20.72 3.90
N ASN A 197 5.41 -19.47 3.48
CA ASN A 197 5.94 -19.15 2.15
C ASN A 197 6.59 -17.76 2.17
N GLU A 198 7.87 -17.68 1.79
CA GLU A 198 8.64 -16.44 1.85
C GLU A 198 8.14 -15.41 0.83
N VAL A 199 7.74 -15.89 -0.35
CA VAL A 199 7.17 -15.04 -1.42
C VAL A 199 5.83 -14.46 -0.96
N ALA A 200 5.00 -15.26 -0.30
CA ALA A 200 3.75 -14.77 0.27
C ALA A 200 4.00 -13.68 1.31
N ALA A 201 4.98 -13.84 2.20
CA ALA A 201 5.33 -12.81 3.16
C ALA A 201 5.77 -11.51 2.46
N GLY A 202 6.63 -11.59 1.45
CA GLY A 202 7.06 -10.40 0.73
C GLY A 202 5.94 -9.70 -0.03
N VAL A 203 5.09 -10.43 -0.75
CA VAL A 203 3.94 -9.87 -1.46
C VAL A 203 2.89 -9.28 -0.50
N PHE A 204 2.59 -9.95 0.62
CA PHE A 204 1.59 -9.45 1.58
C PHE A 204 2.10 -8.26 2.42
N SER A 205 3.43 -8.09 2.54
CA SER A 205 4.02 -6.94 3.23
C SER A 205 3.64 -5.60 2.59
N THR A 206 3.23 -5.60 1.32
CA THR A 206 2.85 -4.40 0.56
C THR A 206 1.36 -4.11 0.60
N PHE A 207 0.60 -4.82 1.45
CA PHE A 207 -0.85 -4.65 1.57
C PHE A 207 -1.23 -3.16 1.73
N PRO A 208 -2.21 -2.65 0.96
CA PRO A 208 -2.48 -1.21 0.82
C PRO A 208 -3.24 -0.60 2.00
N SER A 209 -2.81 -0.81 3.25
CA SER A 209 -3.48 -0.30 4.45
C SER A 209 -3.63 1.22 4.46
N ILE A 210 -2.56 1.96 4.15
CA ILE A 210 -2.55 3.42 4.20
C ILE A 210 -3.43 3.99 3.08
N PHE A 211 -3.30 3.47 1.85
CA PHE A 211 -4.13 3.90 0.73
C PHE A 211 -5.61 3.63 0.99
N LEU A 212 -5.97 2.42 1.44
CA LEU A 212 -7.36 2.05 1.71
C LEU A 212 -8.00 3.00 2.73
N THR A 213 -7.37 3.19 3.88
CA THR A 213 -7.90 4.02 4.96
C THR A 213 -7.96 5.51 4.59
N THR A 214 -6.99 6.01 3.82
CA THR A 214 -6.98 7.38 3.30
C THR A 214 -8.12 7.60 2.32
N MET A 215 -8.29 6.71 1.35
CA MET A 215 -9.37 6.82 0.36
C MET A 215 -10.75 6.71 0.97
N VAL A 216 -10.94 5.79 1.93
CA VAL A 216 -12.20 5.66 2.66
C VAL A 216 -12.51 6.92 3.46
N SER A 217 -11.52 7.49 4.16
CA SER A 217 -11.70 8.72 4.93
C SER A 217 -12.07 9.89 4.02
N LEU A 218 -11.37 10.04 2.90
CA LEU A 218 -11.64 11.10 1.90
C LEU A 218 -13.02 10.94 1.27
N TRP A 219 -13.44 9.71 0.97
CA TRP A 219 -14.78 9.47 0.45
C TRP A 219 -15.86 9.86 1.46
N LEU A 220 -15.71 9.45 2.72
CA LEU A 220 -16.69 9.76 3.77
C LEU A 220 -16.80 11.27 4.04
N SER A 221 -15.67 12.00 3.98
CA SER A 221 -15.65 13.44 4.22
C SER A 221 -16.06 14.28 3.01
N LYS A 222 -15.65 13.89 1.80
CA LYS A 222 -15.71 14.77 0.60
C LYS A 222 -16.28 14.10 -0.66
N GLY A 223 -16.72 12.84 -0.59
CA GLY A 223 -17.33 12.11 -1.70
C GLY A 223 -16.33 11.44 -2.67
N ALA A 224 -16.87 10.69 -3.64
CA ALA A 224 -16.11 9.77 -4.49
C ALA A 224 -15.14 10.45 -5.46
N LYS A 225 -15.51 11.63 -5.99
CA LYS A 225 -14.70 12.38 -6.96
C LYS A 225 -13.37 12.87 -6.35
N LEU A 226 -13.36 13.23 -5.07
CA LEU A 226 -12.14 13.69 -4.41
C LEU A 226 -11.22 12.55 -3.99
N ALA A 227 -11.79 11.41 -3.55
CA ALA A 227 -11.02 10.21 -3.25
C ALA A 227 -10.26 9.72 -4.51
N SER A 228 -10.95 9.59 -5.64
CA SER A 228 -10.31 9.23 -6.92
C SER A 228 -9.34 10.31 -7.45
N GLY A 229 -9.61 11.58 -7.17
CA GLY A 229 -8.71 12.71 -7.47
C GLY A 229 -7.39 12.64 -6.71
N THR A 230 -7.38 12.17 -5.46
CA THR A 230 -6.17 12.09 -4.63
C THR A 230 -5.19 11.01 -5.11
N ILE A 231 -5.69 9.88 -5.63
CA ILE A 231 -4.82 8.89 -6.33
C ILE A 231 -4.16 9.52 -7.54
N ARG A 232 -4.87 10.45 -8.20
CA ARG A 232 -4.33 11.24 -9.29
C ARG A 232 -3.30 12.28 -8.85
N THR A 233 -3.02 12.42 -7.57
CA THR A 233 -1.93 13.25 -7.06
C THR A 233 -0.82 12.35 -6.51
N CYS A 234 -1.16 11.31 -5.74
CA CYS A 234 -0.17 10.36 -5.19
C CYS A 234 0.60 9.56 -6.25
N MET A 235 0.00 9.23 -7.40
CA MET A 235 0.71 8.60 -8.53
C MET A 235 1.62 9.58 -9.30
N TYR A 236 1.56 10.89 -9.01
CA TYR A 236 2.08 11.96 -9.87
C TYR A 236 3.02 12.94 -9.15
N ASP A 237 3.06 12.96 -7.81
CA ASP A 237 4.05 13.69 -7.00
C ASP A 237 5.41 12.94 -6.88
N CYS A 238 5.76 12.11 -7.87
CA CYS A 238 7.10 11.54 -8.06
C CYS A 238 7.92 12.39 -9.04
#